data_AF-A0A9D6ECJ6-F1
#
_entry.id   AF-A0A9D6ECJ6-F1
#
_cell.length_a   1.000
_cell.length_b   1.000
_cell.length_c   1.000
_cell.angle_alpha   90.00
_cell.angle_beta   90.00
_cell.angle_gamma   90.00
#
_symmetry.space_group_name_H-M   'P 1'
#
loop_
_entity.id
_entity.type
_entity.pdbx_description
1 polymer ?
#
loop_
_entity_poly.entity_id
_entity_poly.type
_entity_poly.pdbx_seq_one_letter_code
_entity_poly.pdbx_strand_id
1 'polypeptide(L)'
;MKTYTYSEARQRLATLLDQARREGRVQIRRQDGSTFVLQPVVSDRSPLDVPGVRSRLRRGELVTLVREERARSGERILKALSNKRLQLARAQPASKKPQRRRTRPRS
;
A
#
# COMPACT_ATOMS: atom_id res chain seq x y z
N MET A 1 -22.33 -13.54 -5.57
CA MET A 1 -22.02 -12.65 -6.70
C MET A 1 -22.84 -11.38 -6.52
N LYS A 2 -22.20 -10.22 -6.30
CA LYS A 2 -22.92 -8.94 -6.15
C LYS A 2 -23.08 -8.24 -7.50
N THR A 3 -24.19 -7.53 -7.67
CA THR A 3 -24.52 -6.76 -8.87
C THR A 3 -24.58 -5.28 -8.50
N TYR A 4 -23.91 -4.45 -9.29
CA TYR A 4 -23.88 -2.99 -9.13
C TYR A 4 -24.46 -2.32 -10.36
N THR A 5 -24.94 -1.10 -10.19
CA THR A 5 -25.27 -0.23 -11.31
C THR A 5 -24.01 0.38 -11.93
N TYR A 6 -24.11 0.80 -13.20
CA TYR A 6 -23.02 1.50 -13.88
C TYR A 6 -22.54 2.76 -13.11
N SER A 7 -23.49 3.53 -12.55
CA SER A 7 -23.17 4.74 -11.78
C SER A 7 -22.37 4.42 -10.51
N GLU A 8 -22.75 3.38 -9.77
CA GLU A 8 -22.00 2.92 -8.59
C GLU A 8 -20.61 2.40 -8.97
N ALA A 9 -20.51 1.63 -10.05
CA ALA A 9 -19.24 1.11 -10.54
C ALA A 9 -18.28 2.25 -10.91
N ARG A 10 -18.79 3.33 -11.52
CA ARG A 10 -17.99 4.51 -11.87
C ARG A 10 -17.49 5.27 -10.63
N GLN A 11 -18.31 5.37 -9.59
CA GLN A 11 -17.95 6.08 -8.36
C GLN A 11 -16.99 5.29 -7.46
N ARG A 12 -17.09 3.95 -7.48
CA ARG A 12 -16.39 3.07 -6.51
C ARG A 12 -15.59 1.95 -7.18
N LEU A 13 -15.01 2.22 -8.34
CA LEU A 13 -14.33 1.20 -9.15
C LEU A 13 -13.24 0.45 -8.38
N ALA A 14 -12.44 1.14 -7.57
CA ALA A 14 -11.39 0.52 -6.74
C ALA A 14 -11.95 -0.56 -5.80
N THR A 15 -13.05 -0.26 -5.11
CA THR A 15 -13.72 -1.21 -4.21
C THR A 15 -14.30 -2.40 -4.98
N LEU A 16 -14.85 -2.17 -6.17
CA LEU A 16 -15.33 -3.26 -7.03
C LEU A 16 -14.19 -4.16 -7.51
N LEU A 17 -13.02 -3.60 -7.84
CA LEU A 17 -11.83 -4.38 -8.23
C LEU A 17 -11.33 -5.26 -7.07
N ASP A 18 -11.24 -4.68 -5.86
CA ASP A 18 -10.87 -5.44 -4.66
C ASP A 18 -11.86 -6.57 -4.37
N GLN A 19 -13.16 -6.28 -4.52
CA GLN A 19 -14.18 -7.30 -4.32
C GLN A 19 -14.16 -8.36 -5.41
N ALA A 20 -13.99 -8.00 -6.68
CA ALA A 20 -13.82 -8.96 -7.77
C ALA A 20 -12.59 -9.83 -7.56
N ARG A 21 -11.50 -9.29 -6.99
CA ARG A 21 -10.32 -10.07 -6.61
C ARG A 21 -10.59 -11.06 -5.48
N ARG A 22 -11.42 -10.71 -4.50
CA ARG A 22 -11.76 -11.58 -3.35
C ARG A 22 -12.84 -12.62 -3.67
N GLU A 23 -13.90 -12.21 -4.37
CA GLU A 23 -15.08 -13.02 -4.68
C GLU A 23 -14.98 -13.71 -6.06
N GLY A 24 -13.96 -13.39 -6.86
CA GLY A 24 -13.71 -13.94 -8.18
C GLY A 24 -14.48 -13.26 -9.32
N ARG A 25 -15.59 -12.56 -9.05
CA ARG A 25 -16.33 -11.77 -10.05
C ARG A 25 -17.40 -10.86 -9.45
N VAL A 26 -17.73 -9.81 -10.18
CA VAL A 26 -18.80 -8.83 -9.88
C VAL A 26 -19.58 -8.53 -11.15
N GLN A 27 -20.90 -8.32 -11.05
CA GLN A 27 -21.72 -7.89 -12.19
C GLN A 27 -21.97 -6.38 -12.17
N ILE A 28 -22.01 -5.77 -13.35
CA ILE A 28 -22.34 -4.36 -13.55
C ILE A 28 -23.50 -4.27 -14.54
N ARG A 29 -24.63 -3.71 -14.12
CA ARG A 29 -25.82 -3.51 -14.95
C ARG A 29 -25.94 -2.05 -15.38
N ARG A 30 -26.21 -1.84 -16.66
CA ARG A 30 -26.52 -0.52 -17.25
C ARG A 30 -28.02 -0.31 -17.38
N GLN A 31 -28.40 0.95 -17.58
CA GLN A 31 -29.80 1.37 -17.72
C GLN A 31 -30.47 0.83 -18.98
N ASP A 32 -29.69 0.55 -20.03
CA ASP A 32 -30.12 -0.12 -21.27
C ASP A 32 -30.41 -1.63 -21.07
N GLY A 33 -30.26 -2.15 -19.84
CA GLY A 33 -30.46 -3.56 -19.52
C GLY A 33 -29.24 -4.44 -19.75
N SER A 34 -28.17 -3.92 -20.37
CA SER A 34 -26.94 -4.68 -20.58
C SER A 34 -26.24 -4.98 -19.26
N THR A 35 -25.66 -6.18 -19.17
CA THR A 35 -24.97 -6.65 -17.96
C THR A 35 -23.56 -7.10 -18.33
N PHE A 36 -22.57 -6.58 -17.60
CA PHE A 36 -21.15 -6.89 -17.75
C PHE A 36 -20.64 -7.63 -16.52
N VAL A 37 -19.58 -8.40 -16.69
CA VAL A 37 -18.89 -9.09 -15.58
C VAL A 37 -17.48 -8.54 -15.47
N LEU A 38 -17.12 -8.08 -14.27
CA LEU A 38 -15.77 -7.75 -13.88
C LEU A 38 -15.16 -8.95 -13.16
N GLN A 39 -14.08 -9.50 -13.70
CA GLN A 39 -13.35 -10.62 -13.11
C GLN A 39 -11.84 -10.31 -13.12
N PRO A 40 -11.10 -10.75 -12.10
CA PRO A 40 -9.65 -10.63 -12.08
C PRO A 40 -9.08 -11.56 -13.15
N VAL A 41 -8.12 -11.05 -13.92
CA VAL A 41 -7.31 -11.89 -14.79
C VAL A 41 -6.19 -12.48 -13.94
N VAL A 42 -6.20 -13.80 -13.79
CA VAL A 42 -5.11 -14.52 -13.14
C VAL A 42 -4.09 -14.86 -14.21
N SER A 43 -2.90 -14.25 -14.12
CA SER A 43 -1.76 -14.65 -14.95
C SER A 43 -0.91 -15.65 -14.17
N ASP A 44 -0.65 -16.82 -14.74
CA ASP A 44 0.23 -17.82 -14.12
C ASP A 44 1.71 -17.38 -14.10
N ARG A 45 2.04 -16.36 -14.89
CA ARG A 45 3.37 -15.77 -14.94
C ARG A 45 3.49 -14.61 -13.96
N SER A 46 4.61 -14.60 -13.24
CA SER A 46 4.99 -13.46 -12.40
C SER A 46 5.10 -12.21 -13.27
N PRO A 47 4.68 -11.03 -12.78
CA PRO A 47 4.94 -9.77 -13.48
C PRO A 47 6.44 -9.47 -13.64
N LEU A 48 7.31 -10.18 -12.90
CA LEU A 48 8.77 -10.12 -13.01
C LEU A 48 9.35 -11.28 -13.83
N ASP A 49 8.52 -12.11 -14.46
CA ASP A 49 8.94 -13.18 -15.36
C ASP A 49 9.37 -12.58 -16.71
N VAL A 50 10.63 -12.18 -16.77
CA VAL A 50 11.26 -11.60 -17.97
C VAL A 50 12.44 -12.48 -18.42
N PRO A 51 12.74 -12.54 -19.73
CA PRO A 51 13.89 -13.27 -20.23
C PRO A 51 15.19 -12.80 -19.56
N GLY A 52 16.05 -13.75 -19.22
CA GLY A 52 17.35 -13.46 -18.61
C GLY A 52 18.30 -12.73 -19.57
N VAL A 53 19.12 -11.83 -19.03
CA VAL A 53 20.19 -11.16 -19.78
C VAL A 53 21.48 -11.97 -19.67
N ARG A 54 22.16 -12.20 -20.81
CA ARG A 54 23.49 -12.83 -20.81
C ARG A 54 24.53 -11.84 -20.30
N SER A 55 25.25 -12.22 -19.25
CA SER A 55 26.30 -11.40 -18.65
C SER A 55 27.66 -12.11 -18.71
N ARG A 56 28.74 -11.34 -18.82
CA ARG A 56 30.13 -11.82 -18.76
C ARG A 56 30.66 -11.95 -17.33
N LEU A 57 29.86 -11.57 -16.32
CA LEU A 57 30.25 -11.59 -14.92
C LEU A 57 30.55 -13.01 -14.43
N ARG A 58 31.63 -13.16 -13.67
CA ARG A 58 31.97 -14.41 -13.00
C ARG A 58 31.11 -14.61 -11.75
N ARG A 59 30.92 -15.86 -11.33
CA ARG A 59 30.16 -16.21 -10.13
C ARG A 59 30.65 -15.46 -8.88
N GLY A 60 31.96 -15.37 -8.68
CA GLY A 60 32.55 -14.67 -7.54
C GLY A 60 32.20 -13.18 -7.52
N GLU A 61 32.32 -12.52 -8.68
CA GLU A 61 31.96 -11.10 -8.85
C GLU A 61 30.48 -10.85 -8.54
N LEU A 62 29.58 -11.71 -9.04
CA LEU A 62 28.15 -11.62 -8.75
C LEU A 62 27.85 -11.72 -7.25
N VAL A 63 28.47 -12.68 -6.55
CA VAL A 63 28.24 -12.87 -5.11
C VAL A 63 28.76 -11.66 -4.31
N THR A 64 29.91 -11.11 -4.68
CA THR A 64 30.47 -9.91 -4.04
C THR A 64 29.53 -8.72 -4.22
N LEU A 65 29.09 -8.44 -5.46
CA LEU A 65 28.16 -7.35 -5.75
C LEU A 65 26.85 -7.46 -4.97
N VAL A 66 26.25 -8.67 -4.89
CA VAL A 66 25.01 -8.90 -4.13
C VAL A 66 25.21 -8.66 -2.63
N ARG A 67 26.36 -9.05 -2.06
CA ARG A 67 26.66 -8.82 -0.64
C ARG A 67 26.82 -7.33 -0.34
N GLU A 68 27.56 -6.61 -1.18
CA GLU A 68 27.72 -5.16 -1.06
C GLU A 68 26.37 -4.43 -1.15
N GLU A 69 25.52 -4.77 -2.13
CA GLU A 69 24.20 -4.18 -2.27
C GLU A 69 23.28 -4.45 -1.06
N ARG A 70 23.32 -5.67 -0.51
CA ARG A 70 22.53 -5.99 0.70
C ARG A 70 23.00 -5.20 1.92
N ALA A 71 24.31 -5.05 2.10
CA ALA A 71 24.87 -4.23 3.18
C ALA A 71 24.43 -2.76 3.05
N ARG A 72 24.62 -2.17 1.86
CA ARG A 72 24.18 -0.79 1.55
C ARG A 72 22.68 -0.60 1.76
N SER A 73 21.87 -1.55 1.29
CA SER A 73 20.41 -1.50 1.44
C SER A 73 20.00 -1.57 2.92
N GLY A 74 20.64 -2.45 3.70
CA GLY A 74 20.42 -2.55 5.14
C GLY A 74 20.76 -1.26 5.89
N GLU A 75 21.91 -0.64 5.58
CA GLU A 75 22.31 0.65 6.16
C GLU A 75 21.31 1.77 5.84
N ARG A 76 20.81 1.82 4.59
CA ARG A 76 19.77 2.78 4.18
C ARG A 76 18.48 2.59 4.97
N ILE A 77 18.07 1.34 5.18
CA ILE A 77 16.88 1.01 5.97
C ILE A 77 17.08 1.45 7.43
N LEU A 78 18.23 1.11 8.04
CA LEU A 78 18.56 1.51 9.41
C LEU A 78 18.58 3.04 9.59
N LYS A 79 19.18 3.76 8.63
CA LYS A 79 19.19 5.23 8.62
C LYS A 79 17.78 5.82 8.51
N ALA A 80 16.93 5.26 7.66
CA ALA A 80 15.54 5.68 7.52
C ALA A 80 14.73 5.47 8.82
N LEU A 81 14.92 4.32 9.48
CA LEU A 81 14.27 4.01 10.76
C LEU A 81 14.77 4.92 11.90
N SER A 82 16.07 5.19 11.97
CA SER A 82 16.68 6.08 12.96
C SER A 82 16.14 7.51 12.82
N ASN A 83 16.08 8.04 11.60
CA ASN A 83 15.51 9.36 11.32
C ASN A 83 14.02 9.44 11.70
N LYS A 84 13.24 8.38 11.46
CA LYS A 84 11.83 8.31 11.85
C LYS A 84 11.65 8.36 13.37
N ARG A 85 12.52 7.69 14.13
CA ARG A 85 12.50 7.72 15.61
C ARG A 85 12.81 9.12 16.15
N LEU A 86 13.77 9.83 15.55
CA LEU A 86 14.11 11.21 15.93
C LEU A 86 12.97 12.19 15.63
N GLN A 87 12.26 12.02 14.51
CA GLN A 87 11.09 12.83 14.17
C GLN A 87 9.92 12.62 15.14
N LEU A 88 9.63 11.37 15.53
CA LEU A 88 8.60 11.05 16.51
C LEU A 88 8.90 11.61 17.90
N ALA A 89 10.17 11.62 18.32
CA ALA A 89 10.58 12.21 19.59
C ALA A 89 10.42 13.74 19.62
N ARG A 90 10.61 14.42 18.48
CA ARG A 90 10.42 15.87 18.35
C ARG A 90 8.95 16.29 18.24
N ALA A 91 8.05 15.38 17.87
CA ALA A 91 6.63 15.65 17.67
C ALA A 91 5.78 15.58 18.95
N GLN A 92 6.38 15.52 20.15
CA GLN A 92 5.61 15.58 21.39
C GLN A 92 5.03 17.01 21.59
N PRO A 93 3.71 17.17 21.65
CA PRO A 93 3.10 18.49 21.79
C PRO A 93 3.35 19.05 23.18
N ALA A 94 3.69 20.34 23.24
CA ALA A 94 3.78 21.11 24.47
C ALA A 94 2.52 20.90 25.32
N SER A 95 2.71 20.35 26.52
CA SER A 95 1.67 20.10 27.50
C SER A 95 0.88 21.39 27.79
N LYS A 96 -0.41 21.42 27.43
CA LYS A 96 -1.35 22.46 27.89
C LYS A 96 -1.47 22.34 29.42
N LYS A 97 -0.99 23.35 30.17
CA LYS A 97 -1.21 23.47 31.62
C LYS A 97 -2.72 23.43 31.92
N PRO A 98 -3.18 22.65 32.92
CA PRO A 98 -4.59 22.65 33.30
C PRO A 98 -4.94 23.99 33.95
N GLN A 99 -5.88 24.71 33.33
CA GLN A 99 -6.40 25.96 33.82
C GLN A 99 -7.29 25.64 35.03
N ARG A 100 -6.76 25.86 36.24
CA ARG A 100 -7.50 25.73 37.51
C ARG A 100 -8.76 26.59 37.44
N ARG A 101 -9.92 25.95 37.32
CA ARG A 101 -11.23 26.60 37.51
C ARG A 101 -11.30 27.06 38.97
N ARG A 102 -11.17 28.37 39.19
CA ARG A 102 -11.50 29.00 40.48
C ARG A 102 -13.01 28.95 40.64
N THR A 103 -13.50 28.06 41.48
CA THR A 103 -14.88 28.11 42.00
C THR A 103 -14.99 29.32 42.93
N ARG A 104 -15.83 30.30 42.57
CA ARG A 104 -16.28 31.35 43.48
C ARG A 104 -17.39 30.77 44.38
N PRO A 105 -17.40 31.00 45.71
CA PRO A 105 -18.58 30.73 46.50
C PRO A 105 -19.63 31.81 46.22
N ARG A 106 -20.90 31.40 46.11
CA ARG A 106 -22.06 32.29 46.16
C ARG A 106 -22.40 32.55 47.63
N SER A 107 -22.49 33.81 48.00
CA SER A 107 -23.27 34.35 49.11
C SER A 107 -23.94 35.61 48.58
#